data_AF-Q7P2A9-F1
#
_entry.id   AF-Q7P2A9-F1
#
_cell.length_a   1.000
_cell.length_b   1.000
_cell.length_c   1.000
_cell.angle_alpha   90.00
_cell.angle_beta   90.00
_cell.angle_gamma   90.00
#
_symmetry.space_group_name_H-M   'P 1'
#
loop_
_entity.id
_entity.type
_entity.pdbx_description
1 polymer ?
#
loop_
_entity_poly.entity_id
_entity_poly.type
_entity_poly.pdbx_seq_one_letter_code
_entity_poly.pdbx_strand_id
1 'polypeptide(L)'
;MGTTKGGPFLTIPEMNNGRMVLNFQKNKVRQLGKILIYLVFLYESTATAPNRVSLPDIRKGEYEGMAEKLKQPEWAPDFGERAPHPTAGVTAVGCRMPLIAFNINLATTDMSIPKEIAKDIRFSSGGFRFIQAGPAEILDKGFVQVTMNIKDYTKNPIYRIMETVKMEAKRWGVKVTGCEIIGATPFAALTDSLKYYLACDGIKDDVDAMSMEKVAELMVKYLGLTDFDVKKVLEANI
;
A
#
# COMPACT_ATOMS: atom_id res chain seq x y z
N MET A 1 -0.94 -13.74 -9.55
CA MET A 1 0.39 -13.82 -8.93
C MET A 1 0.28 -14.64 -7.66
N GLY A 2 1.14 -15.65 -7.52
CA GLY A 2 0.94 -16.84 -6.69
C GLY A 2 0.84 -16.59 -5.20
N THR A 3 0.01 -17.42 -4.56
CA THR A 3 0.01 -17.65 -3.12
C THR A 3 1.38 -18.18 -2.70
N THR A 4 2.28 -17.26 -2.34
CA THR A 4 3.53 -17.60 -1.65
C THR A 4 3.18 -18.44 -0.44
N LYS A 5 3.89 -19.56 -0.24
CA LYS A 5 3.90 -20.40 0.97
C LYS A 5 4.44 -19.64 2.20
N GLY A 6 4.13 -18.36 2.36
CA GLY A 6 4.39 -17.56 3.56
C GLY A 6 3.09 -17.43 4.34
N GLY A 7 3.18 -17.39 5.67
CA GLY A 7 2.01 -17.27 6.53
C GLY A 7 1.16 -16.02 6.27
N PRO A 8 -0.05 -15.97 6.85
CA PRO A 8 -0.92 -14.82 6.69
C PRO A 8 -0.23 -13.56 7.25
N PHE A 9 -0.19 -12.50 6.44
CA PHE A 9 0.24 -11.18 6.89
C PHE A 9 -1.00 -10.39 7.30
N LEU A 10 -1.15 -10.13 8.59
CA LEU A 10 -2.30 -9.38 9.09
C LEU A 10 -1.89 -7.92 9.29
N THR A 11 -2.46 -7.04 8.47
CA THR A 11 -2.41 -5.61 8.73
C THR A 11 -3.67 -5.20 9.47
N ILE A 12 -3.50 -4.45 10.56
CA ILE A 12 -4.62 -3.84 11.27
C ILE A 12 -4.54 -2.32 11.06
N PRO A 13 -5.60 -1.66 10.55
CA PRO A 13 -5.61 -0.22 10.40
C PRO A 13 -5.37 0.49 11.73
N GLU A 14 -4.45 1.45 11.74
CA GLU A 14 -4.20 2.32 12.88
C GLU A 14 -5.29 3.41 12.90
N MET A 15 -6.24 3.28 13.82
CA MET A 15 -7.26 4.31 14.05
C MET A 15 -6.71 5.40 14.99
N ASN A 16 -7.31 6.60 14.97
CA ASN A 16 -6.89 7.84 15.67
C ASN A 16 -6.43 7.69 17.14
N ASN A 17 -6.75 6.59 17.83
CA ASN A 17 -6.25 6.24 19.17
C ASN A 17 -5.05 5.28 19.15
N GLY A 18 -4.01 5.63 18.37
CA GLY A 18 -2.86 4.77 18.07
C GLY A 18 -2.31 3.99 19.27
N ARG A 19 -2.00 4.64 20.40
CA ARG A 19 -1.42 3.95 21.58
C ARG A 19 -2.34 2.91 22.23
N MET A 20 -3.63 3.17 22.30
CA MET A 20 -4.60 2.26 22.93
C MET A 20 -4.87 1.05 22.02
N VAL A 21 -5.02 1.31 20.72
CA VAL A 21 -5.16 0.27 19.70
C VAL A 21 -3.89 -0.59 19.66
N LEU A 22 -2.70 0.02 19.66
CA LEU A 22 -1.41 -0.69 19.70
C LEU A 22 -1.31 -1.65 20.89
N ASN A 23 -1.66 -1.20 22.11
CA ASN A 23 -1.59 -2.05 23.30
C ASN A 23 -2.63 -3.17 23.30
N PHE A 24 -3.87 -2.87 22.88
CA PHE A 24 -4.92 -3.88 22.74
C PHE A 24 -4.53 -4.96 21.72
N GLN A 25 -3.94 -4.54 20.59
CA GLN A 25 -3.48 -5.46 19.56
C GLN A 25 -2.29 -6.29 19.99
N LYS A 26 -1.27 -5.69 20.65
CA LYS A 26 -0.16 -6.46 21.22
C LYS A 26 -0.66 -7.54 22.19
N ASN A 27 -1.68 -7.24 22.99
CA ASN A 27 -2.30 -8.23 23.88
C ASN A 27 -3.05 -9.33 23.12
N LYS A 28 -3.83 -9.00 22.08
CA LYS A 28 -4.50 -10.01 21.23
C LYS A 28 -3.51 -10.88 20.46
N VAL A 29 -2.48 -10.28 19.87
CA VAL A 29 -1.41 -10.99 19.15
C VAL A 29 -0.62 -11.89 20.10
N ARG A 30 -0.32 -11.43 21.31
CA ARG A 30 0.27 -12.27 22.36
C ARG A 30 -0.61 -13.46 22.71
N GLN A 31 -1.94 -13.28 22.78
CA GLN A 31 -2.87 -14.39 22.99
C GLN A 31 -2.86 -15.36 21.80
N LEU A 32 -2.87 -14.87 20.56
CA LEU A 32 -2.74 -15.70 19.35
C LEU A 32 -1.45 -16.51 19.34
N GLY A 33 -0.31 -15.88 19.64
CA GLY A 33 1.00 -16.56 19.71
C GLY A 33 1.07 -17.62 20.82
N LYS A 34 0.31 -17.45 21.91
CA LYS A 34 0.21 -18.44 23.00
C LYS A 34 -0.75 -19.60 22.66
N ILE A 35 -1.89 -19.29 22.05
CA ILE A 35 -2.96 -20.27 21.80
C ILE A 35 -2.66 -21.12 20.58
N LEU A 36 -2.06 -20.52 19.54
CA LEU A 36 -1.88 -21.16 18.24
C LEU A 36 -0.43 -21.49 17.90
N ILE A 37 0.53 -21.23 18.81
CA ILE A 37 1.98 -21.50 18.65
C ILE A 37 2.53 -20.89 17.34
N TYR A 38 1.92 -19.80 16.85
CA TYR A 38 2.40 -19.13 15.65
C TYR A 38 3.55 -18.19 16.00
N LEU A 39 4.61 -18.29 15.19
CA LEU A 39 5.68 -17.31 15.15
C LEU A 39 5.13 -15.98 14.62
N VAL A 40 5.23 -14.93 15.42
CA VAL A 40 4.74 -13.59 15.07
C VAL A 40 5.85 -12.54 15.14
N PHE A 41 6.01 -11.78 14.06
CA PHE A 41 6.76 -10.52 14.05
C PHE A 41 5.81 -9.33 14.16
N LEU A 42 6.17 -8.37 15.02
CA LEU A 42 5.54 -7.05 15.03
C LEU A 42 6.27 -6.12 14.05
N TYR A 43 5.53 -5.36 13.24
CA TYR A 43 6.08 -4.48 12.20
C TYR A 43 5.42 -3.08 12.17
N GLU A 44 5.95 -2.17 11.35
CA GLU A 44 5.56 -0.74 11.28
C GLU A 44 5.47 -0.10 12.68
N SER A 45 4.36 0.54 13.07
CA SER A 45 4.26 1.26 14.35
C SER A 45 4.25 0.33 15.58
N THR A 46 4.10 -0.98 15.37
CA THR A 46 4.20 -1.99 16.44
C THR A 46 5.58 -2.60 16.61
N ALA A 47 6.51 -2.36 15.68
CA ALA A 47 7.83 -3.00 15.65
C ALA A 47 8.59 -2.78 16.96
N THR A 48 9.21 -3.85 17.46
CA THR A 48 10.04 -3.82 18.69
C THR A 48 11.52 -3.59 18.39
N ALA A 49 11.92 -3.70 17.12
CA ALA A 49 13.29 -3.50 16.66
C ALA A 49 13.33 -2.73 15.32
N PRO A 50 14.34 -1.87 15.09
CA PRO A 50 14.41 -1.03 13.89
C PRO A 50 14.43 -1.84 12.57
N ASN A 51 15.08 -3.00 12.56
CA ASN A 51 15.16 -3.91 11.41
C ASN A 51 13.83 -4.58 11.05
N ARG A 52 12.75 -4.37 11.83
CA ARG A 52 11.42 -4.96 11.61
C ARG A 52 10.35 -3.95 11.20
N VAL A 53 10.69 -2.67 11.12
CA VAL A 53 9.72 -1.63 10.74
C VAL A 53 9.15 -1.93 9.34
N SER A 54 10.01 -2.33 8.41
CA SER A 54 9.67 -2.60 7.01
C SER A 54 9.27 -4.07 6.79
N LEU A 55 8.04 -4.30 6.33
CA LEU A 55 7.58 -5.65 5.97
C LEU A 55 8.42 -6.32 4.86
N PRO A 56 8.88 -5.62 3.80
CA PRO A 56 9.84 -6.18 2.85
C PRO A 56 11.12 -6.72 3.50
N ASP A 57 11.63 -6.03 4.53
CA ASP A 57 12.83 -6.47 5.22
C ASP A 57 12.58 -7.75 6.01
N ILE A 58 11.40 -7.89 6.64
CA ILE A 58 10.94 -9.13 7.27
C ILE A 58 10.78 -10.25 6.22
N ARG A 59 10.22 -9.94 5.04
CA ARG A 59 9.96 -10.91 3.96
C ARG A 59 11.17 -11.28 3.11
N LYS A 60 12.31 -10.61 3.28
CA LYS A 60 13.51 -10.89 2.50
C LYS A 60 13.96 -12.34 2.71
N GLY A 61 14.05 -13.09 1.61
CA GLY A 61 14.32 -14.53 1.60
C GLY A 61 13.08 -15.42 1.54
N GLU A 62 11.87 -14.85 1.55
CA GLU A 62 10.58 -15.54 1.52
C GLU A 62 10.46 -16.66 2.58
N TYR A 63 9.75 -17.75 2.28
CA TYR A 63 9.56 -18.86 3.24
C TYR A 63 10.85 -19.65 3.43
N GLU A 64 11.53 -19.92 2.32
CA GLU A 64 12.72 -20.76 2.22
C GLU A 64 13.89 -20.18 3.02
N GLY A 65 14.07 -18.86 2.99
CA GLY A 65 15.12 -18.15 3.72
C GLY A 65 14.80 -17.89 5.19
N MET A 66 13.55 -18.13 5.63
CA MET A 66 13.10 -17.76 6.97
C MET A 66 13.75 -18.62 8.06
N ALA A 67 13.96 -19.92 7.81
CA ALA A 67 14.60 -20.82 8.79
C ALA A 67 16.03 -20.38 9.13
N GLU A 68 16.82 -19.99 8.12
CA GLU A 68 18.19 -19.48 8.32
C GLU A 68 18.18 -18.10 8.98
N LYS A 69 17.28 -17.22 8.54
CA LYS A 69 17.11 -15.89 9.13
C LYS A 69 16.77 -15.97 10.60
N LEU A 70 15.90 -16.90 11.01
CA LEU A 70 15.52 -17.09 12.40
C LEU A 70 16.69 -17.55 13.28
N LYS A 71 17.78 -18.12 12.76
CA LYS A 71 18.97 -18.45 13.57
C LYS A 71 19.71 -17.20 14.07
N GLN A 72 19.58 -16.08 13.35
CA GLN A 72 20.23 -14.82 13.68
C GLN A 72 19.52 -14.14 14.87
N PRO A 73 20.23 -13.77 15.95
CA PRO A 73 19.63 -13.18 17.17
C PRO A 73 18.73 -11.97 16.92
N GLU A 74 19.10 -11.11 15.97
CA GLU A 74 18.36 -9.90 15.58
C GLU A 74 16.97 -10.18 14.96
N TRP A 75 16.73 -11.42 14.53
CA TRP A 75 15.47 -11.90 13.96
C TRP A 75 14.69 -12.81 14.90
N ALA A 76 14.99 -12.81 16.21
CA ALA A 76 14.17 -13.54 17.19
C ALA A 76 12.72 -13.02 17.22
N PRO A 77 11.68 -13.85 17.03
CA PRO A 77 10.31 -13.38 16.91
C PRO A 77 9.80 -12.67 18.17
N ASP A 78 8.77 -11.84 18.02
CA ASP A 78 8.13 -11.14 19.15
C ASP A 78 7.32 -12.09 20.01
N PHE A 79 6.64 -13.06 19.38
CA PHE A 79 5.87 -14.10 20.05
C PHE A 79 5.97 -15.44 19.32
N GLY A 80 5.70 -16.53 20.05
CA GLY A 80 5.69 -17.89 19.52
C GLY A 80 7.07 -18.55 19.56
N GLU A 81 7.13 -19.77 19.02
CA GLU A 81 8.37 -20.53 18.90
C GLU A 81 9.27 -19.96 17.81
N ARG A 82 10.59 -20.10 17.95
CA ARG A 82 11.59 -19.64 16.97
C ARG A 82 11.76 -20.64 15.81
N ALA A 83 10.64 -21.09 15.27
CA ALA A 83 10.58 -22.00 14.12
C ALA A 83 9.37 -21.63 13.23
N PRO A 84 9.49 -21.65 11.89
CA PRO A 84 8.34 -21.46 11.02
C PRO A 84 7.31 -22.58 11.25
N HIS A 85 6.03 -22.23 11.29
CA HIS A 85 4.97 -23.23 11.36
C HIS A 85 4.95 -24.08 10.08
N PRO A 86 4.78 -25.41 10.14
CA PRO A 86 4.87 -26.28 8.96
C PRO A 86 3.91 -25.90 7.83
N THR A 87 2.67 -25.51 8.17
CA THR A 87 1.62 -25.16 7.18
C THR A 87 1.38 -23.67 7.03
N ALA A 88 1.72 -22.89 8.06
CA ALA A 88 1.37 -21.47 8.16
C ALA A 88 2.60 -20.56 8.15
N GLY A 89 3.81 -21.12 8.05
CA GLY A 89 5.06 -20.37 8.02
C GLY A 89 5.19 -19.35 9.14
N VAL A 90 5.36 -18.09 8.75
CA VAL A 90 5.58 -16.96 9.64
C VAL A 90 4.49 -15.93 9.45
N THR A 91 3.94 -15.45 10.57
CA THR A 91 2.96 -14.38 10.60
C THR A 91 3.64 -13.06 10.93
N ALA A 92 3.30 -11.98 10.23
CA ALA A 92 3.63 -10.63 10.66
C ALA A 92 2.35 -9.86 10.96
N VAL A 93 2.31 -9.18 12.10
CA VAL A 93 1.19 -8.34 12.52
C VAL A 93 1.68 -6.93 12.77
N GLY A 94 0.95 -5.94 12.27
CA GLY A 94 1.34 -4.55 12.43
C GLY A 94 0.14 -3.62 12.39
N CYS A 95 0.26 -2.54 13.15
CA CYS A 95 -0.60 -1.39 13.01
C CYS A 95 0.05 -0.39 12.04
N ARG A 96 -0.74 0.15 11.13
CA ARG A 96 -0.31 1.22 10.24
C ARG A 96 -1.51 1.96 9.68
N MET A 97 -1.26 3.18 9.22
CA MET A 97 -2.19 3.87 8.34
C MET A 97 -2.58 2.96 7.15
N PRO A 98 -3.85 2.99 6.70
CA PRO A 98 -4.26 2.33 5.47
C PRO A 98 -3.35 2.78 4.33
N LEU A 99 -2.77 1.82 3.61
CA LEU A 99 -2.02 2.12 2.39
C LEU A 99 -2.99 2.08 1.22
N ILE A 100 -2.67 2.81 0.17
CA ILE A 100 -3.38 2.76 -1.11
C ILE A 100 -2.45 2.09 -2.11
N ALA A 101 -2.84 0.93 -2.60
CA ALA A 101 -2.17 0.29 -3.72
C ALA A 101 -2.73 0.91 -5.00
N PHE A 102 -1.88 1.60 -5.75
CA PHE A 102 -2.26 2.44 -6.87
C PHE A 102 -1.38 2.13 -8.08
N ASN A 103 -1.98 1.93 -9.24
CA ASN A 103 -1.27 1.66 -10.49
C ASN A 103 -1.64 2.73 -11.52
N ILE A 104 -0.66 3.18 -12.29
CA ILE A 104 -0.86 4.16 -13.37
C ILE A 104 -0.43 3.55 -14.69
N ASN A 105 -1.32 3.55 -15.68
CA ASN A 105 -1.11 2.96 -17.00
C ASN A 105 -0.36 3.93 -17.90
N LEU A 106 0.68 3.44 -18.57
CA LEU A 106 1.48 4.18 -19.55
C LEU A 106 1.27 3.58 -20.94
N ALA A 107 0.97 4.41 -21.94
CA ALA A 107 0.79 4.01 -23.35
C ALA A 107 2.11 3.63 -24.04
N THR A 108 2.77 2.60 -23.54
CA THR A 108 4.03 2.05 -24.04
C THR A 108 4.17 0.60 -23.59
N THR A 109 4.97 -0.17 -24.31
CA THR A 109 5.43 -1.51 -23.92
C THR A 109 6.86 -1.48 -23.39
N ASP A 110 7.53 -0.32 -23.45
CA ASP A 110 8.91 -0.16 -22.99
C ASP A 110 8.96 -0.08 -21.44
N MET A 111 9.44 -1.14 -20.82
CA MET A 111 9.60 -1.28 -19.37
C MET A 111 10.69 -0.37 -18.76
N SER A 112 11.58 0.21 -19.58
CA SER A 112 12.58 1.18 -19.08
C SER A 112 11.91 2.46 -18.56
N ILE A 113 10.79 2.86 -19.16
CA ILE A 113 10.07 4.09 -18.84
C ILE A 113 9.41 4.03 -17.44
N PRO A 114 8.53 3.07 -17.12
CA PRO A 114 7.96 2.97 -15.78
C PRO A 114 9.02 2.70 -14.72
N LYS A 115 10.15 2.08 -15.08
CA LYS A 115 11.26 1.83 -14.15
C LYS A 115 11.94 3.13 -13.71
N GLU A 116 12.23 4.02 -14.64
CA GLU A 116 12.82 5.33 -14.30
C GLU A 116 11.79 6.22 -13.58
N ILE A 117 10.54 6.28 -14.04
CA ILE A 117 9.49 7.04 -13.33
C ILE A 117 9.30 6.53 -11.89
N ALA A 118 9.25 5.21 -11.69
CA ALA A 118 9.15 4.61 -10.35
C ALA A 118 10.33 4.99 -9.46
N LYS A 119 11.54 5.07 -10.02
CA LYS A 119 12.75 5.48 -9.30
C LYS A 119 12.67 6.95 -8.88
N ASP A 120 12.15 7.82 -9.74
CA ASP A 120 12.02 9.25 -9.44
C ASP A 120 10.98 9.53 -8.34
N ILE A 121 9.90 8.76 -8.27
CA ILE A 121 8.85 8.98 -7.27
C ILE A 121 9.04 8.23 -5.95
N ARG A 122 9.77 7.11 -5.90
CA ARG A 122 9.86 6.28 -4.70
C ARG A 122 10.87 6.80 -3.69
N PHE A 123 10.53 6.66 -2.41
CA PHE A 123 11.37 7.13 -1.31
C PHE A 123 12.78 6.51 -1.31
N SER A 124 12.89 5.22 -1.62
CA SER A 124 14.15 4.47 -1.61
C SER A 124 15.19 4.99 -2.61
N SER A 125 14.80 5.87 -3.52
CA SER A 125 15.69 6.50 -4.50
C SER A 125 15.73 8.04 -4.36
N GLY A 126 15.21 8.58 -3.25
CA GLY A 126 15.20 10.02 -2.95
C GLY A 126 13.92 10.76 -3.34
N GLY A 127 12.91 10.06 -3.86
CA GLY A 127 11.61 10.63 -4.22
C GLY A 127 10.71 10.92 -3.01
N PHE A 128 9.39 10.86 -3.23
CA PHE A 128 8.40 11.16 -2.20
C PHE A 128 8.53 10.21 -1.01
N ARG A 129 8.58 10.79 0.21
CA ARG A 129 8.41 10.01 1.45
C ARG A 129 7.11 9.22 1.39
N PHE A 130 7.05 8.07 2.05
CA PHE A 130 5.86 7.23 2.11
C PHE A 130 5.40 6.63 0.76
N ILE A 131 6.21 6.74 -0.30
CA ILE A 131 5.94 6.08 -1.58
C ILE A 131 6.92 4.93 -1.79
N GLN A 132 6.38 3.76 -2.10
CA GLN A 132 7.13 2.63 -2.68
C GLN A 132 6.60 2.39 -4.09
N ALA A 133 7.47 2.37 -5.10
CA ALA A 133 7.05 2.19 -6.48
C ALA A 133 8.01 1.29 -7.28
N GLY A 134 7.47 0.64 -8.31
CA GLY A 134 8.21 -0.17 -9.26
C GLY A 134 7.49 -0.25 -10.63
N PRO A 135 8.16 -0.82 -11.64
CA PRO A 135 7.51 -1.12 -12.91
C PRO A 135 6.68 -2.40 -12.80
N ALA A 136 5.54 -2.45 -13.47
CA ALA A 136 4.75 -3.66 -13.65
C ALA A 136 4.34 -3.80 -15.12
N GLU A 137 4.42 -5.02 -15.63
CA GLU A 137 4.02 -5.35 -16.99
C GLU A 137 2.65 -6.03 -16.97
N ILE A 138 1.74 -5.57 -17.83
CA ILE A 138 0.48 -6.29 -18.10
C ILE A 138 0.55 -6.82 -19.52
N LEU A 139 1.22 -7.97 -19.67
CA LEU A 139 1.54 -8.63 -20.94
C LEU A 139 0.33 -8.73 -21.89
N ASP A 140 -0.86 -9.00 -21.34
CA ASP A 140 -2.06 -9.24 -22.15
C ASP A 140 -2.74 -7.96 -22.64
N LYS A 141 -2.38 -6.78 -22.10
CA LYS A 141 -3.09 -5.52 -22.39
C LYS A 141 -2.28 -4.53 -23.23
N GLY A 142 -1.04 -4.87 -23.61
CA GLY A 142 -0.22 -4.04 -24.49
C GLY A 142 0.22 -2.69 -23.89
N PHE A 143 0.20 -2.57 -22.56
CA PHE A 143 0.68 -1.40 -21.83
C PHE A 143 1.47 -1.80 -20.57
N VAL A 144 2.33 -0.91 -20.11
CA VAL A 144 3.07 -1.04 -18.85
C VAL A 144 2.52 -0.11 -17.78
N GLN A 145 2.85 -0.37 -16.52
CA GLN A 145 2.39 0.40 -15.38
C GLN A 145 3.53 0.87 -14.49
N VAL A 146 3.31 2.02 -13.86
CA VAL A 146 3.98 2.35 -12.59
C VAL A 146 3.07 1.84 -11.48
N THR A 147 3.50 0.80 -10.77
CA THR A 147 2.79 0.27 -9.59
C THR A 147 3.37 0.87 -8.33
N MET A 148 2.52 1.22 -7.36
CA MET A 148 2.99 1.80 -6.10
C MET A 148 2.09 1.53 -4.90
N ASN A 149 2.69 1.62 -3.73
CA ASN A 149 2.00 1.75 -2.46
C ASN A 149 2.19 3.18 -1.92
N ILE A 150 1.09 3.90 -1.76
CA ILE A 150 1.03 5.15 -1.00
C ILE A 150 0.81 4.78 0.46
N LYS A 151 1.86 4.79 1.27
CA LYS A 151 1.81 4.37 2.68
C LYS A 151 1.09 5.37 3.59
N ASP A 152 1.11 6.65 3.20
CA ASP A 152 0.44 7.73 3.94
C ASP A 152 -0.14 8.74 2.94
N TYR A 153 -1.43 8.59 2.66
CA TYR A 153 -2.15 9.43 1.71
C TYR A 153 -2.37 10.87 2.23
N THR A 154 -2.27 11.08 3.55
CA THR A 154 -2.40 12.42 4.15
C THR A 154 -1.16 13.29 3.89
N LYS A 155 -0.02 12.65 3.61
CA LYS A 155 1.24 13.32 3.25
C LYS A 155 1.46 13.36 1.75
N ASN A 156 1.02 12.32 1.04
CA ASN A 156 1.10 12.23 -0.41
C ASN A 156 -0.27 11.84 -1.00
N PRO A 157 -1.14 12.82 -1.26
CA PRO A 157 -2.46 12.57 -1.82
C PRO A 157 -2.35 12.03 -3.26
N ILE A 158 -3.37 11.29 -3.69
CA ILE A 158 -3.35 10.56 -4.98
C ILE A 158 -3.11 11.52 -6.15
N TYR A 159 -3.80 12.68 -6.17
CA TYR A 159 -3.64 13.66 -7.25
C TYR A 159 -2.17 14.06 -7.44
N ARG A 160 -1.42 14.27 -6.36
CA ARG A 160 -0.04 14.76 -6.44
C ARG A 160 0.85 13.74 -7.12
N ILE A 161 0.65 12.46 -6.78
CA ILE A 161 1.42 11.37 -7.37
C ILE A 161 1.02 11.16 -8.83
N MET A 162 -0.29 11.17 -9.14
CA MET A 162 -0.80 11.06 -10.50
C MET A 162 -0.24 12.17 -11.41
N GLU A 163 -0.33 13.43 -10.99
CA GLU A 163 0.15 14.57 -11.77
C GLU A 163 1.67 14.56 -11.94
N THR A 164 2.42 14.11 -10.92
CA THR A 164 3.88 13.94 -11.05
C THR A 164 4.21 12.86 -12.08
N VAL A 165 3.52 11.73 -12.06
CA VAL A 165 3.73 10.65 -13.04
C VAL A 165 3.32 11.09 -14.45
N LYS A 166 2.23 11.85 -14.62
CA LYS A 166 1.86 12.46 -15.91
C LYS A 166 2.96 13.39 -16.43
N MET A 167 3.52 14.22 -15.55
CA MET A 167 4.63 15.12 -15.90
C MET A 167 5.88 14.34 -16.33
N GLU A 168 6.30 13.33 -15.56
CA GLU A 168 7.46 12.50 -15.90
C GLU A 168 7.23 11.71 -17.19
N ALA A 169 6.05 11.11 -17.40
CA ALA A 169 5.71 10.39 -18.62
C ALA A 169 5.78 11.29 -19.86
N LYS A 170 5.40 12.58 -19.73
CA LYS A 170 5.46 13.56 -20.81
C LYS A 170 6.88 13.79 -21.33
N ARG A 171 7.90 13.72 -20.47
CA ARG A 171 9.33 13.81 -20.87
C ARG A 171 9.71 12.71 -21.87
N TRP A 172 9.06 11.56 -21.80
CA TRP A 172 9.28 10.41 -22.68
C TRP A 172 8.33 10.40 -23.89
N GLY A 173 7.46 11.40 -24.04
CA GLY A 173 6.42 11.40 -25.06
C GLY A 173 5.32 10.34 -24.85
N VAL A 174 5.25 9.74 -23.65
CA VAL A 174 4.28 8.69 -23.32
C VAL A 174 3.07 9.30 -22.64
N LYS A 175 1.88 8.85 -23.03
CA LYS A 175 0.60 9.26 -22.41
C LYS A 175 0.26 8.35 -21.23
N VAL A 176 -0.27 8.95 -20.17
CA VAL A 176 -0.98 8.21 -19.12
C VAL A 176 -2.40 7.93 -19.62
N THR A 177 -2.83 6.66 -19.61
CA THR A 177 -4.12 6.24 -20.20
C THR A 177 -5.19 5.92 -19.17
N GLY A 178 -4.82 5.85 -17.90
CA GLY A 178 -5.73 5.57 -16.80
C GLY A 178 -4.95 5.15 -15.57
N CYS A 179 -5.70 4.83 -14.51
CA CYS A 179 -5.13 4.33 -13.28
C CYS A 179 -6.10 3.37 -12.58
N GLU A 180 -5.61 2.68 -11.56
CA GLU A 180 -6.38 1.69 -10.84
C GLU A 180 -6.01 1.71 -9.35
N ILE A 181 -7.02 1.61 -8.50
CA ILE A 181 -6.84 1.34 -7.08
C ILE A 181 -7.07 -0.17 -6.86
N ILE A 182 -6.07 -0.83 -6.29
CA ILE A 182 -6.11 -2.26 -5.98
C ILE A 182 -6.63 -2.44 -4.55
N GLY A 183 -7.75 -3.13 -4.41
CA GLY A 183 -8.43 -3.33 -3.13
C GLY A 183 -9.23 -2.10 -2.69
N ALA A 184 -9.36 -1.92 -1.38
CA ALA A 184 -10.15 -0.83 -0.81
C ALA A 184 -9.27 0.40 -0.48
N THR A 185 -9.86 1.59 -0.57
CA THR A 185 -9.21 2.88 -0.29
C THR A 185 -9.99 3.67 0.76
N PRO A 186 -9.32 4.45 1.62
CA PRO A 186 -9.99 5.40 2.51
C PRO A 186 -10.75 6.46 1.72
N PHE A 187 -11.94 6.82 2.19
CA PHE A 187 -12.78 7.87 1.59
C PHE A 187 -12.08 9.22 1.58
N ALA A 188 -11.37 9.54 2.67
CA ALA A 188 -10.60 10.78 2.79
C ALA A 188 -9.53 10.95 1.68
N ALA A 189 -8.95 9.85 1.20
CA ALA A 189 -7.96 9.93 0.12
C ALA A 189 -8.57 10.35 -1.23
N LEU A 190 -9.83 10.00 -1.44
CA LEU A 190 -10.61 10.37 -2.62
C LEU A 190 -11.04 11.84 -2.55
N THR A 191 -11.61 12.26 -1.42
CA THR A 191 -12.10 13.63 -1.24
C THR A 191 -10.98 14.66 -1.32
N ASP A 192 -9.82 14.40 -0.69
CA ASP A 192 -8.65 15.27 -0.78
C ASP A 192 -8.17 15.47 -2.23
N SER A 193 -8.23 14.39 -3.03
CA SER A 193 -7.84 14.44 -4.44
C SER A 193 -8.90 15.11 -5.31
N LEU A 194 -10.19 14.90 -5.01
CA LEU A 194 -11.28 15.54 -5.73
C LEU A 194 -11.28 17.05 -5.52
N LYS A 195 -11.05 17.51 -4.28
CA LYS A 195 -10.90 18.94 -3.94
C LYS A 195 -9.84 19.62 -4.81
N TYR A 196 -8.71 18.97 -5.03
CA TYR A 196 -7.65 19.49 -5.91
C TYR A 196 -8.15 19.65 -7.35
N TYR A 197 -8.74 18.60 -7.95
CA TYR A 197 -9.18 18.66 -9.34
C TYR A 197 -10.31 19.67 -9.57
N LEU A 198 -11.30 19.73 -8.68
CA LEU A 198 -12.36 20.73 -8.76
C LEU A 198 -11.80 22.15 -8.67
N ALA A 199 -10.82 22.39 -7.79
CA ALA A 199 -10.17 23.68 -7.67
C ALA A 199 -9.39 24.06 -8.95
N CYS A 200 -8.73 23.10 -9.62
CA CYS A 200 -8.08 23.33 -10.92
C CYS A 200 -9.08 23.76 -12.00
N ASP A 201 -10.31 23.28 -11.94
CA ASP A 201 -11.39 23.65 -12.85
C ASP A 201 -12.15 24.93 -12.40
N GLY A 202 -11.74 25.55 -11.29
CA GLY A 202 -12.40 26.73 -10.73
C GLY A 202 -13.76 26.43 -10.09
N ILE A 203 -14.09 25.16 -9.86
CA ILE A 203 -15.34 24.72 -9.25
C ILE A 203 -15.23 24.84 -7.73
N LYS A 204 -16.17 25.56 -7.12
CA LYS A 204 -16.28 25.71 -5.66
C LYS A 204 -17.45 24.87 -5.16
N ASP A 205 -17.21 23.58 -4.97
CA ASP A 205 -18.16 22.67 -4.35
C ASP A 205 -17.70 22.25 -2.96
N ASP A 206 -18.66 21.98 -2.08
CA ASP A 206 -18.41 21.34 -0.79
C ASP A 206 -18.30 19.83 -0.96
N VAL A 207 -17.09 19.35 -1.20
CA VAL A 207 -16.79 17.92 -1.36
C VAL A 207 -17.12 17.13 -0.08
N ASP A 208 -17.02 17.75 1.10
CA ASP A 208 -17.28 17.06 2.36
C ASP A 208 -18.77 16.79 2.59
N ALA A 209 -19.64 17.51 1.88
CA ALA A 209 -21.09 17.28 1.87
C ALA A 209 -21.56 16.28 0.79
N MET A 210 -20.67 15.80 -0.09
CA MET A 210 -21.04 14.87 -1.17
C MET A 210 -21.23 13.43 -0.66
N SER A 211 -22.15 12.69 -1.29
CA SER A 211 -22.27 11.25 -1.04
C SER A 211 -21.04 10.48 -1.54
N MET A 212 -20.78 9.31 -0.95
CA MET A 212 -19.62 8.49 -1.36
C MET A 212 -19.71 8.05 -2.82
N GLU A 213 -20.92 7.75 -3.30
CA GLU A 213 -21.18 7.41 -4.71
C GLU A 213 -20.82 8.56 -5.63
N LYS A 214 -21.18 9.80 -5.26
CA LYS A 214 -20.88 10.97 -6.09
C LYS A 214 -19.39 11.24 -6.15
N VAL A 215 -18.69 11.13 -5.03
CA VAL A 215 -17.23 11.25 -5.00
C VAL A 215 -16.58 10.16 -5.84
N ALA A 216 -17.02 8.90 -5.72
CA ALA A 216 -16.49 7.80 -6.53
C ALA A 216 -16.68 8.05 -8.04
N GLU A 217 -17.88 8.48 -8.45
CA GLU A 217 -18.20 8.84 -9.85
C GLU A 217 -17.27 9.96 -10.36
N LEU A 218 -17.11 11.04 -9.59
CA LEU A 218 -16.25 12.16 -9.98
C LEU A 218 -14.77 11.74 -10.01
N MET A 219 -14.32 10.87 -9.10
CA MET A 219 -12.95 10.36 -9.11
C MET A 219 -12.68 9.47 -10.32
N VAL A 220 -13.65 8.65 -10.76
CA VAL A 220 -13.55 7.93 -12.04
C VAL A 220 -13.38 8.92 -13.20
N LYS A 221 -14.16 10.00 -13.22
CA LYS A 221 -14.06 11.05 -14.25
C LYS A 221 -12.70 11.77 -14.25
N TYR A 222 -12.23 12.24 -13.09
CA TYR A 222 -11.03 13.09 -13.00
C TYR A 222 -9.72 12.32 -13.03
N LEU A 223 -9.62 11.20 -12.30
CA LEU A 223 -8.39 10.39 -12.29
C LEU A 223 -8.33 9.38 -13.44
N GLY A 224 -9.47 9.03 -14.05
CA GLY A 224 -9.54 7.91 -14.99
C GLY A 224 -9.36 6.57 -14.27
N LEU A 225 -9.97 6.41 -13.08
CA LEU A 225 -9.95 5.16 -12.34
C LEU A 225 -10.74 4.08 -13.11
N THR A 226 -10.08 2.97 -13.43
CA THR A 226 -10.72 1.80 -14.03
C THR A 226 -11.24 0.86 -12.96
N ASP A 227 -12.40 0.23 -13.20
CA ASP A 227 -13.01 -0.75 -12.28
C ASP A 227 -13.18 -0.19 -10.86
N PHE A 228 -13.66 1.05 -10.72
CA PHE A 228 -13.81 1.69 -9.41
C PHE A 228 -15.27 2.05 -9.13
N ASP A 229 -15.77 1.60 -7.97
CA ASP A 229 -17.08 1.94 -7.44
C ASP A 229 -17.01 2.15 -5.92
N VAL A 230 -18.14 2.56 -5.33
CA VAL A 230 -18.25 2.83 -3.90
C VAL A 230 -17.90 1.62 -3.02
N LYS A 231 -18.00 0.38 -3.53
CA LYS A 231 -17.65 -0.83 -2.76
C LYS A 231 -16.15 -0.94 -2.51
N LYS A 232 -15.32 -0.24 -3.29
CA LYS A 232 -13.89 -0.10 -3.03
C LYS A 232 -13.58 1.01 -2.00
N VAL A 233 -14.58 1.71 -1.45
CA VAL A 233 -14.40 2.66 -0.34
C VAL A 233 -14.45 1.91 0.99
N LEU A 234 -13.41 2.06 1.83
CA LEU A 234 -13.31 1.33 3.11
C LEU A 234 -14.53 1.60 3.99
N GLU A 235 -14.91 2.86 4.15
CA GLU A 235 -15.97 3.34 5.03
C GLU A 235 -17.37 2.91 4.58
N ALA A 236 -17.55 2.53 3.32
CA ALA A 236 -18.82 2.01 2.80
C ALA A 236 -19.09 0.54 3.20
N ASN A 237 -18.07 -0.15 3.75
CA ASN A 237 -18.12 -1.58 4.09
C ASN A 237 -18.03 -1.84 5.61
N ILE A 238 -18.16 -0.80 6.44
CA ILE A 238 -18.09 -0.89 7.91
C ILE A 238 -19.49 -0.88 8.51
#